data_AF-A0ABD7U784-F1
#
_entry.id   AF-A0ABD7U784-F1
#
_cell.length_a   1.000
_cell.length_b   1.000
_cell.length_c   1.000
_cell.angle_alpha   90.00
_cell.angle_beta   90.00
_cell.angle_gamma   90.00
#
_symmetry.space_group_name_H-M   'P 1'
#
loop_
_entity.id
_entity.type
_entity.pdbx_description
1 polymer ?
#
loop_
_entity_poly.entity_id
_entity_poly.type
_entity_poly.pdbx_seq_one_letter_code
_entity_poly.pdbx_strand_id
1 'polypeptide(L)' 'MSKMKQMLLATAAMCAAAQSYNPYSINHKEGMSFNPDYKVKSTTKELREFTIKGTRIMAYSKKDAIKRLNHKK' A
#
# COMPACT_ATOMS: atom_id res chain seq x y z
N MET A 1 -30.20 -1.47 -48.33
CA MET A 1 -30.66 -2.12 -47.09
C MET A 1 -32.14 -1.78 -46.89
N SER A 2 -33.02 -2.75 -46.66
CA SER A 2 -34.44 -2.47 -46.38
C SER A 2 -34.58 -1.71 -45.05
N LYS A 3 -35.56 -0.78 -44.96
CA LYS A 3 -35.82 0.01 -43.74
C LYS A 3 -35.99 -0.86 -42.50
N MET A 4 -36.60 -2.03 -42.65
CA MET A 4 -36.74 -3.02 -41.57
C MET A 4 -35.39 -3.55 -41.07
N LYS A 5 -34.44 -3.80 -41.98
CA LYS A 5 -33.09 -4.26 -41.61
C LYS A 5 -32.30 -3.17 -40.90
N GLN A 6 -32.48 -1.90 -41.29
CA GLN A 6 -31.86 -0.76 -40.61
C GLN A 6 -32.44 -0.57 -39.21
N MET A 7 -33.77 -0.69 -39.06
CA MET A 7 -34.44 -0.60 -37.77
C MET A 7 -33.99 -1.74 -36.83
N LEU A 8 -33.95 -2.97 -37.33
CA LEU A 8 -33.51 -4.13 -36.54
C LEU A 8 -32.05 -4.02 -36.11
N LEU A 9 -31.18 -3.51 -36.99
CA LEU A 9 -29.77 -3.26 -36.67
C LEU A 9 -29.62 -2.15 -35.60
N ALA A 10 -30.40 -1.07 -35.70
CA ALA A 10 -30.40 -0.01 -34.71
C ALA A 10 -30.86 -0.51 -33.34
N THR A 11 -31.93 -1.33 -33.30
CA THR A 11 -32.42 -1.94 -32.05
C THR A 11 -31.39 -2.89 -31.44
N ALA A 12 -30.75 -3.74 -32.25
CA ALA A 12 -29.71 -4.65 -31.77
C ALA A 12 -28.50 -3.90 -31.17
N ALA A 13 -28.06 -2.81 -31.80
CA ALA A 13 -26.99 -1.97 -31.29
C ALA A 13 -27.34 -1.30 -29.94
N MET A 14 -28.59 -0.84 -29.78
CA MET A 14 -29.08 -0.26 -28.52
C MET A 14 -29.12 -1.29 -27.39
N CYS A 15 -29.58 -2.52 -27.67
CA CYS A 15 -29.59 -3.60 -26.69
C CYS A 15 -28.19 -4.03 -26.26
N ALA A 16 -27.23 -4.11 -27.19
CA ALA A 16 -25.84 -4.42 -26.87
C ALA A 16 -25.17 -3.33 -26.02
N ALA A 17 -25.43 -2.06 -26.33
CA ALA A 17 -24.94 -0.94 -25.52
C ALA A 17 -25.51 -0.98 -24.09
N ALA A 18 -26.79 -1.28 -23.93
CA ALA A 18 -27.43 -1.42 -22.62
C ALA A 18 -26.86 -2.60 -21.80
N GLN A 19 -26.51 -3.72 -22.44
CA GLN A 19 -25.88 -4.88 -21.77
C GLN A 19 -24.44 -4.61 -21.35
N SER A 20 -23.71 -3.77 -22.10
CA SER A 20 -22.34 -3.39 -21.78
C SER A 20 -22.23 -2.36 -20.64
N TYR A 21 -23.34 -1.69 -20.29
CA TYR A 21 -23.38 -0.67 -19.25
C TYR A 21 -23.61 -1.29 -17.89
N ASN A 22 -22.53 -1.73 -17.24
CA ASN A 22 -22.55 -2.05 -15.83
C ASN A 22 -22.06 -0.82 -15.04
N PRO A 23 -22.94 -0.04 -14.39
CA PRO A 23 -22.53 1.14 -13.62
C PRO A 23 -21.65 0.78 -12.40
N TYR A 24 -21.58 -0.51 -12.06
CA TYR A 24 -20.75 -1.07 -10.99
C TYR A 24 -19.55 -1.87 -11.52
N SER A 25 -19.29 -1.92 -12.83
CA SER A 25 -18.04 -2.50 -13.34
C SER A 25 -16.91 -1.54 -12.99
N ILE A 26 -16.37 -1.73 -11.80
CA ILE A 26 -15.10 -1.13 -11.41
C ILE A 26 -14.07 -1.76 -12.33
N ASN A 27 -13.65 -1.02 -13.35
CA ASN A 27 -12.45 -1.35 -14.10
C ASN A 27 -11.32 -1.41 -13.08
N HIS A 28 -11.00 -2.59 -12.56
CA HIS A 28 -9.81 -2.82 -11.76
C HIS A 28 -8.63 -2.63 -12.73
N LYS A 29 -8.25 -1.37 -12.95
CA LYS A 29 -6.91 -1.06 -13.43
C LYS A 29 -5.99 -1.74 -12.45
N GLU A 30 -5.33 -2.79 -12.93
CA GLU A 30 -4.30 -3.59 -12.29
C GLU A 30 -4.09 -3.17 -10.83
N GLY A 31 -4.72 -3.90 -9.90
CA GLY A 31 -4.64 -3.58 -8.48
C GLY A 31 -3.19 -3.39 -8.03
N MET A 32 -2.98 -2.60 -6.97
CA MET A 32 -1.65 -2.30 -6.44
C MET A 32 -0.77 -3.56 -6.43
N SER A 33 0.22 -3.60 -7.33
CA SER A 33 1.12 -4.75 -7.42
C SER A 33 2.05 -4.73 -6.21
N PHE A 34 1.78 -5.62 -5.25
CA PHE A 34 2.72 -5.87 -4.16
C PHE A 34 4.01 -6.42 -4.75
N ASN A 35 5.14 -5.75 -4.50
CA ASN A 35 6.44 -6.28 -4.89
C ASN A 35 6.87 -7.34 -3.85
N PRO A 36 6.85 -8.65 -4.17
CA PRO A 36 7.24 -9.69 -3.22
C PRO A 36 8.73 -9.61 -2.83
N ASP A 37 9.54 -8.95 -3.65
CA ASP A 37 10.97 -8.76 -3.40
C ASP A 37 11.27 -7.53 -2.53
N TYR A 38 10.25 -6.74 -2.16
CA TYR A 38 10.45 -5.59 -1.29
C TYR A 38 10.85 -6.06 0.12
N LYS A 39 12.11 -5.83 0.47
CA LYS A 39 12.65 -6.05 1.81
C LYS A 39 13.05 -4.71 2.43
N VAL A 40 12.45 -4.36 3.56
CA VAL A 40 12.88 -3.20 4.35
C VAL A 40 14.33 -3.44 4.80
N LYS A 41 15.22 -2.49 4.49
CA LYS A 41 16.62 -2.57 4.92
C LYS A 41 16.66 -2.57 6.45
N SER A 42 17.12 -3.67 7.04
CA SER A 42 17.34 -3.73 8.49
C SER A 42 18.53 -2.84 8.84
N THR A 43 18.27 -1.79 9.62
CA THR A 43 19.35 -1.03 10.25
C THR A 43 19.72 -1.73 11.55
N THR A 44 20.81 -2.51 11.53
CA THR A 44 21.39 -3.06 12.76
C THR A 44 21.90 -1.92 13.60
N LYS A 45 21.32 -1.73 14.78
CA LYS A 45 21.79 -0.73 15.74
C LYS A 45 23.00 -1.30 16.46
N GLU A 46 24.13 -0.61 16.34
CA GLU A 46 25.34 -0.97 17.07
C GLU A 46 25.21 -0.56 18.54
N LEU A 47 25.88 -1.32 19.42
CA LEU A 47 26.01 -0.95 20.82
C LEU A 47 26.99 0.22 20.94
N ARG A 48 26.52 1.37 21.39
CA ARG A 48 27.32 2.60 21.52
C ARG A 48 27.20 3.15 22.92
N GLU A 49 28.18 3.96 23.29
CA GLU A 49 28.16 4.64 24.57
C GLU A 49 27.34 5.93 24.48
N PHE A 50 26.47 6.14 25.47
CA PHE A 50 25.67 7.34 25.61
C PHE A 50 25.85 7.94 27.00
N THR A 51 26.11 9.25 27.05
CA THR A 51 26.13 10.01 28.30
C THR A 51 24.74 10.58 28.56
N ILE A 52 24.04 10.06 29.57
CA ILE A 52 22.71 10.53 29.99
C ILE A 52 22.80 10.97 31.45
N LYS A 53 22.47 12.24 31.73
CA LYS A 53 22.53 12.83 33.09
C LYS A 53 23.87 12.58 33.80
N GLY A 54 24.98 12.72 33.09
CA GLY A 54 26.33 12.49 33.61
C GLY A 54 26.74 11.01 33.77
N THR A 55 25.85 10.06 33.47
CA THR A 55 26.16 8.62 33.52
C THR A 55 26.41 8.07 32.12
N ARG A 56 27.52 7.33 31.94
CA ARG A 56 27.86 6.62 30.70
C ARG A 56 27.12 5.26 30.66
N ILE A 57 26.35 5.02 29.60
CA ILE A 57 25.53 3.82 29.42
C ILE A 57 25.72 3.27 28.02
N MET A 58 26.07 1.99 27.91
CA MET A 58 26.07 1.25 26.65
C MET A 58 24.63 0.90 26.25
N ALA A 59 24.20 1.37 25.08
CA ALA A 59 22.84 1.15 24.57
C ALA A 59 22.80 1.15 23.04
N TYR A 60 21.67 0.74 22.46
CA TYR A 60 21.47 0.77 21.01
C TYR A 60 20.91 2.10 20.49
N SER A 61 20.44 2.96 21.39
CA SER A 61 19.92 4.29 21.07
C SER A 61 19.83 5.15 22.32
N LYS A 62 19.68 6.47 22.14
CA LYS A 62 19.44 7.41 23.25
C LYS A 62 18.19 7.06 24.06
N LYS A 63 17.10 6.60 23.40
CA LYS A 63 15.86 6.16 24.05
C LYS A 63 16.11 4.95 24.95
N ASP A 64 16.85 3.97 24.43
CA ASP A 64 17.23 2.77 25.18
C ASP A 64 18.12 3.13 26.39
N ALA A 65 19.09 4.03 26.22
CA ALA A 65 19.94 4.51 27.32
C ALA A 65 19.11 5.16 28.45
N ILE A 66 18.13 6.00 28.11
CA ILE A 66 17.22 6.62 29.10
C ILE A 66 16.37 5.56 29.82
N LYS A 67 15.83 4.58 29.06
CA LYS A 67 15.03 3.49 29.63
C LYS A 67 15.86 2.67 30.63
N ARG A 68 17.08 2.28 30.26
CA ARG A 68 18.02 1.56 31.13
C ARG A 68 18.37 2.37 32.39
N LEU A 69 18.57 3.68 32.25
CA LEU A 69 18.83 4.54 33.41
C LEU A 69 17.65 4.58 34.38
N ASN A 70 16.42 4.71 33.86
CA ASN A 70 15.22 4.79 34.69
C ASN A 70 14.87 3.45 35.36
N HIS A 71 15.25 2.32 34.76
CA HIS A 71 15.02 0.98 35.30
C HIS A 71 16.11 0.49 36.26
N LYS A 72 17.21 1.24 36.44
CA LYS A 72 18.27 0.95 37.43
C LYS A 72 17.85 1.27 38.89
N LYS A 73 16.54 1.32 39.17
CA LYS A 73 16.02 1.54 40.52
C LYS A 73 16.21 0.29 41.38
#